data_AF-A0A453FAZ2-F1
#
_entry.id   AF-A0A453FAZ2-F1
#
_cell.length_a   1.000
_cell.length_b   1.000
_cell.length_c   1.000
_cell.angle_alpha   90.00
_cell.angle_beta   90.00
_cell.angle_gamma   90.00
#
_symmetry.space_group_name_H-M   'P 1'
#
loop_
_entity.id
_entity.type
_entity.pdbx_description
1 polymer ?
#
loop_
_entity_poly.entity_id
_entity_poly.type
_entity_poly.pdbx_seq_one_letter_code
_entity_poly.pdbx_strand_id
1 'polypeptide(L)'
;MGILSRLVNKQIWKMPKLWVGFLKLAYQTQPRSFDVLLQLPPPQLEVALNKYPNLRPHLSSFVNRQNLHNKLPRHTLNILGFVNEPQQAPMPFAPAALQTADATSSLPGANIM
;
A
#
# COMPACT_ATOMS: atom_id res chain seq x y z
N MET A 1 -28.95 -5.83 0.77
CA MET A 1 -27.88 -5.43 -0.18
C MET A 1 -27.99 -3.94 -0.48
N GLY A 2 -27.06 -3.12 0.01
CA GLY A 2 -27.09 -1.65 -0.21
C GLY A 2 -26.61 -1.25 -1.61
N ILE A 3 -27.11 -0.12 -2.13
CA ILE A 3 -26.74 0.44 -3.44
C ILE A 3 -25.22 0.64 -3.58
N LEU A 4 -24.55 1.05 -2.50
CA LEU A 4 -23.12 1.27 -2.45
C LEU A 4 -22.31 -0.01 -2.74
N SER A 5 -22.71 -1.15 -2.19
CA SER A 5 -22.03 -2.44 -2.43
C SER A 5 -22.17 -2.91 -3.88
N ARG A 6 -23.31 -2.60 -4.53
CA ARG A 6 -23.47 -2.83 -5.98
C ARG A 6 -22.55 -1.94 -6.81
N LEU A 7 -22.33 -0.69 -6.39
CA LEU A 7 -21.40 0.22 -7.06
C LEU A 7 -19.95 -0.27 -6.95
N VAL A 8 -19.55 -0.81 -5.79
CA VAL A 8 -18.23 -1.44 -5.61
C VAL A 8 -18.04 -2.62 -6.56
N ASN A 9 -19.03 -3.52 -6.66
CA ASN A 9 -19.00 -4.63 -7.62
C ASN A 9 -18.90 -4.16 -9.08
N LYS A 10 -19.54 -3.05 -9.42
CA LYS A 10 -19.45 -2.43 -10.76
C LYS A 10 -18.16 -1.62 -10.99
N GLN A 11 -17.19 -1.70 -10.07
CA GLN A 11 -15.91 -1.02 -10.19
C GLN A 11 -16.07 0.49 -10.39
N ILE A 12 -16.84 1.13 -9.51
CA ILE A 12 -17.15 2.56 -9.57
C ILE A 12 -15.91 3.47 -9.73
N TRP A 13 -14.75 3.00 -9.27
CA TRP A 13 -13.45 3.67 -9.42
C TRP A 13 -12.99 3.81 -10.87
N LYS A 14 -13.53 3.05 -11.83
CA LYS A 14 -13.24 3.22 -13.26
C LYS A 14 -13.84 4.51 -13.85
N MET A 15 -14.86 5.07 -13.20
CA MET A 15 -15.49 6.33 -13.63
C MET A 15 -15.22 7.43 -12.61
N PRO A 16 -14.28 8.35 -12.86
CA PRO A 16 -13.89 9.36 -11.88
C PRO A 16 -15.05 10.27 -11.46
N LYS A 17 -15.98 10.58 -12.37
CA LYS A 17 -17.18 11.39 -12.07
C LYS A 17 -18.06 10.74 -11.00
N LEU A 18 -18.31 9.43 -11.11
CA LEU A 18 -19.11 8.70 -10.15
C LEU A 18 -18.33 8.37 -8.88
N TRP A 19 -17.02 8.14 -9.00
CA TRP A 19 -16.14 7.87 -7.87
C TRP A 19 -16.13 9.00 -6.84
N VAL A 20 -16.03 10.25 -7.30
CA VAL A 20 -16.06 11.41 -6.39
C VAL A 20 -17.41 11.49 -5.65
N GLY A 21 -18.52 11.26 -6.34
CA GLY A 21 -19.85 11.21 -5.73
C GLY A 21 -20.01 10.06 -4.74
N PHE A 22 -19.49 8.88 -5.08
CA PHE A 22 -19.45 7.72 -4.20
C PHE A 22 -18.67 8.02 -2.92
N LEU A 23 -17.49 8.63 -3.01
CA LEU A 23 -16.70 8.99 -1.84
C LEU A 23 -17.42 10.01 -0.95
N LYS A 24 -18.05 11.03 -1.54
CA LYS A 24 -18.84 12.02 -0.79
C LYS A 24 -20.03 11.36 -0.07
N LEU A 25 -20.69 10.42 -0.74
CA LEU A 25 -21.81 9.67 -0.14
C LEU A 25 -21.32 8.73 0.96
N ALA A 26 -20.21 8.02 0.74
CA ALA A 26 -19.60 7.15 1.73
C ALA A 26 -19.19 7.95 2.98
N TYR A 27 -18.65 9.16 2.82
CA TYR A 27 -18.37 10.05 3.93
C TYR A 27 -19.64 10.51 4.67
N GLN A 28 -20.71 10.89 3.96
CA GLN A 28 -21.95 11.32 4.62
C GLN A 28 -22.72 10.20 5.31
N THR A 29 -22.60 8.97 4.83
CA THR A 29 -23.36 7.81 5.33
C THR A 29 -22.58 6.96 6.34
N GLN A 30 -21.53 7.54 6.94
CA GLN A 30 -20.84 6.94 8.08
C GLN A 30 -21.81 6.75 9.26
N PRO A 31 -21.70 5.63 10.02
CA PRO A 31 -20.71 4.56 9.92
C PRO A 31 -21.12 3.41 8.98
N ARG A 32 -22.34 3.42 8.42
CA ARG A 32 -22.91 2.30 7.65
C ARG A 32 -22.19 2.04 6.33
N SER A 33 -21.52 3.04 5.79
CA SER A 33 -20.70 2.95 4.58
C SER A 33 -19.33 2.30 4.80
N PHE A 34 -18.86 2.13 6.03
CA PHE A 34 -17.55 1.57 6.32
C PHE A 34 -17.40 0.14 5.82
N ASP A 35 -18.42 -0.70 5.99
CA ASP A 35 -18.45 -2.05 5.43
C ASP A 35 -18.22 -2.04 3.91
N VAL A 36 -18.74 -1.03 3.21
CA VAL A 36 -18.59 -0.90 1.76
C VAL A 36 -17.23 -0.35 1.36
N LEU A 37 -16.68 0.60 2.14
CA LEU A 37 -15.31 1.08 1.97
C LEU A 37 -14.30 -0.05 2.18
N LEU A 38 -14.57 -0.94 3.13
CA LEU A 38 -13.73 -2.11 3.42
C LEU A 38 -13.84 -3.19 2.34
N GLN A 39 -14.95 -3.22 1.59
CA GLN A 39 -15.14 -4.07 0.42
C GLN A 39 -14.34 -3.59 -0.80
N LEU A 40 -13.83 -2.36 -0.80
CA LEU A 40 -13.01 -1.84 -1.89
C LEU A 40 -11.64 -2.55 -1.93
N PRO A 41 -11.06 -2.70 -3.13
CA PRO A 41 -9.70 -3.19 -3.25
C PRO A 41 -8.69 -2.23 -2.59
N PRO A 42 -7.57 -2.73 -2.05
CA PRO A 42 -6.59 -1.93 -1.29
C PRO A 42 -6.08 -0.66 -2.00
N PRO A 43 -5.72 -0.68 -3.30
CA PRO A 43 -5.25 0.53 -3.99
C PRO A 43 -6.31 1.63 -4.01
N GLN A 44 -7.58 1.27 -4.12
CA GLN A 44 -8.71 2.19 -4.25
C GLN A 44 -9.09 2.76 -2.88
N LEU A 45 -8.99 1.94 -1.83
CA LEU A 45 -9.13 2.41 -0.46
C LEU A 45 -8.04 3.43 -0.12
N GLU A 46 -6.79 3.21 -0.52
CA GLU A 46 -5.71 4.17 -0.33
C GLU A 46 -5.99 5.51 -1.01
N VAL A 47 -6.43 5.49 -2.28
CA VAL A 47 -6.84 6.70 -3.01
C VAL A 47 -8.02 7.41 -2.32
N ALA A 48 -9.00 6.64 -1.82
CA ALA A 48 -10.13 7.20 -1.08
C ALA A 48 -9.67 7.94 0.19
N LEU A 49 -8.73 7.34 0.93
CA LEU A 49 -8.17 7.90 2.16
C LEU A 49 -7.23 9.07 1.89
N ASN A 50 -6.54 9.10 0.74
CA ASN A 50 -5.76 10.25 0.32
C ASN A 50 -6.68 11.47 0.08
N LYS A 51 -7.87 11.25 -0.50
CA LYS A 51 -8.88 12.30 -0.71
C LYS A 51 -9.57 12.73 0.58
N TYR A 52 -9.81 11.79 1.49
CA TYR A 52 -10.49 12.02 2.76
C TYR A 52 -9.66 11.45 3.91
N PRO A 53 -8.59 12.14 4.35
CA PRO A 53 -7.69 11.63 5.40
C PRO A 53 -8.41 11.44 6.73
N ASN A 54 -9.46 12.23 6.98
CA ASN A 54 -10.32 12.11 8.16
C ASN A 54 -11.01 10.74 8.25
N LEU A 55 -11.18 9.99 7.15
CA LEU A 55 -11.78 8.66 7.20
C LEU A 55 -10.87 7.59 7.82
N ARG A 56 -9.54 7.77 7.77
CA ARG A 56 -8.56 6.80 8.30
C ARG A 56 -8.82 6.46 9.77
N PRO A 57 -8.82 7.41 10.71
CA PRO A 57 -9.00 7.10 12.13
C PRO A 57 -10.38 6.47 12.43
N HIS A 58 -11.41 6.84 11.67
CA HIS A 58 -12.75 6.28 11.83
C HIS A 58 -12.81 4.82 11.37
N LEU A 59 -12.19 4.50 10.23
CA LEU A 59 -12.08 3.13 9.74
C LEU A 59 -11.24 2.26 10.69
N SER A 60 -10.11 2.78 11.19
CA SER A 60 -9.28 2.07 12.17
C SER A 60 -10.05 1.77 13.45
N SER A 61 -10.78 2.75 13.98
CA SER A 61 -11.65 2.55 15.15
C SER A 61 -12.74 1.51 14.89
N PHE A 62 -13.36 1.53 13.70
CA PHE A 62 -14.41 0.57 13.31
C PHE A 62 -13.87 -0.86 13.18
N VAL A 63 -12.74 -1.04 12.50
CA VAL A 63 -12.07 -2.34 12.36
C VAL A 63 -11.64 -2.91 13.71
N ASN A 64 -11.17 -2.05 14.62
CA ASN A 64 -10.84 -2.43 15.99
C ASN A 64 -12.08 -2.84 16.80
N ARG A 65 -13.17 -2.06 16.72
CA ARG A 65 -14.46 -2.39 17.35
C ARG A 65 -15.02 -3.73 16.87
N GLN A 66 -14.93 -4.01 15.57
CA GLN A 66 -15.43 -5.25 14.98
C GLN A 66 -14.43 -6.41 15.03
N ASN A 67 -13.21 -6.20 15.56
CA ASN A 67 -12.14 -7.21 15.61
C ASN A 67 -11.86 -7.87 14.24
N LEU A 68 -11.92 -7.08 13.15
CA LEU A 68 -11.71 -7.58 11.79
C LEU A 68 -10.23 -7.75 11.42
N HIS A 69 -9.33 -7.54 12.38
CA HIS A 69 -7.88 -7.62 12.19
C HIS A 69 -7.45 -8.97 11.61
N ASN A 70 -8.13 -10.06 11.98
CA ASN A 70 -7.87 -11.41 11.49
C ASN A 70 -8.54 -11.73 10.13
N LYS A 71 -9.46 -10.88 9.65
CA LYS A 71 -10.22 -11.08 8.40
C LYS A 71 -9.71 -10.20 7.26
N LEU A 72 -8.91 -9.19 7.57
CA LEU A 72 -8.44 -8.20 6.60
C LEU A 72 -7.04 -8.52 6.09
N PRO A 73 -6.77 -8.31 4.80
CA PRO A 73 -5.44 -8.49 4.23
C PRO A 73 -4.44 -7.47 4.80
N ARG A 74 -3.17 -7.88 4.89
CA ARG A 74 -2.06 -7.07 5.46
C ARG A 74 -1.98 -5.66 4.88
N HIS A 75 -2.26 -5.51 3.59
CA HIS A 75 -2.22 -4.20 2.93
C HIS A 75 -3.28 -3.24 3.49
N THR A 76 -4.49 -3.72 3.80
CA THR A 76 -5.53 -2.90 4.43
C THR A 76 -5.12 -2.49 5.84
N LEU A 77 -4.52 -3.41 6.62
CA LEU A 77 -3.97 -3.10 7.94
C LEU A 77 -2.87 -2.03 7.87
N ASN A 78 -1.98 -2.09 6.87
CA ASN A 78 -0.95 -1.08 6.63
C ASN A 78 -1.57 0.30 6.31
N ILE A 79 -2.55 0.33 5.39
CA ILE A 79 -3.26 1.57 5.02
C ILE A 79 -3.94 2.24 6.22
N LEU A 80 -4.51 1.43 7.13
CA LEU A 80 -5.19 1.90 8.35
C LEU A 80 -4.21 2.25 9.48
N GLY A 81 -2.90 2.06 9.29
CA GLY A 81 -1.87 2.36 10.28
C GLY A 81 -1.71 1.29 11.38
N PHE A 82 -2.23 0.08 11.17
CA PHE A 82 -2.03 -1.05 12.08
C PHE A 82 -0.72 -1.79 11.83
N VAL A 83 -0.19 -1.71 10.61
CA VAL A 83 1.16 -2.18 10.28
C VAL A 83 2.08 -0.96 10.24
N ASN A 84 3.00 -0.90 11.19
CA ASN A 84 4.19 -0.08 11.10
C ASN A 84 5.31 -1.01 10.60
N GLU A 85 5.41 -1.20 9.29
CA GLU A 85 6.59 -1.86 8.72
C GLU A 85 7.65 -0.77 8.46
N PRO A 86 8.78 -0.77 9.20
CA PRO A 86 9.95 -0.03 8.74
C PRO A 86 10.38 -0.67 7.43
N GLN A 87 10.04 0.03 6.36
CA GLN A 87 10.56 -0.12 5.02
C GLN A 87 12.09 -0.26 5.07
N GLN A 88 12.61 -1.47 4.87
CA GLN A 88 14.00 -1.67 4.42
C GLN A 88 14.03 -2.64 3.23
N ALA A 89 13.88 -2.01 2.06
CA ALA A 89 14.48 -2.31 0.75
C ALA A 89 14.28 -3.69 0.09
N PRO A 90 13.56 -3.75 -1.03
CA PRO A 90 13.90 -4.68 -2.10
C PRO A 90 15.05 -4.07 -2.91
N MET A 91 16.29 -4.52 -2.71
CA MET A 91 17.33 -4.40 -3.74
C MET A 91 17.42 -5.73 -4.49
N PRO A 92 17.34 -5.72 -5.83
CA PRO A 92 17.41 -6.93 -6.63
C PRO A 92 18.83 -7.49 -6.62
N PHE A 93 18.89 -8.82 -6.63
CA PHE A 93 20.06 -9.60 -7.03
C PHE A 93 20.68 -9.02 -8.31
N ALA A 94 21.96 -8.67 -8.25
CA ALA A 94 22.83 -8.60 -9.43
C ALA A 94 23.97 -9.61 -9.24
N PRO A 95 24.04 -10.70 -10.03
CA PRO A 95 25.26 -11.46 -10.20
C PRO A 95 26.10 -10.84 -11.34
N ALA A 96 27.42 -10.99 -11.25
CA ALA A 96 28.42 -10.76 -12.29
C ALA A 96 28.87 -9.31 -12.58
N ALA A 97 30.02 -8.97 -12.01
CA ALA A 97 31.11 -8.37 -12.79
C ALA A 97 32.43 -9.04 -12.36
N LEU A 98 32.74 -10.13 -13.06
CA LEU A 98 34.04 -10.76 -13.14
C LEU A 98 34.99 -9.69 -13.73
N GLN A 99 35.77 -9.01 -12.89
CA GLN A 99 36.88 -8.19 -13.39
C GLN A 99 38.04 -9.12 -13.72
N THR A 100 37.95 -9.70 -14.91
CA THR A 100 39.07 -10.28 -15.65
C THR A 100 40.08 -9.17 -15.95
N ALA A 101 41.35 -9.49 -15.65
CA ALA A 101 42.60 -9.03 -16.23
C ALA A 101 42.58 -7.83 -17.20
N ASP A 102 43.50 -6.89 -17.00
CA ASP A 102 44.70 -6.82 -17.85
C ASP A 102 45.81 -5.92 -17.25
N ALA A 103 47.05 -6.37 -17.45
CA ALA A 103 48.34 -5.67 -17.56
C ALA A 103 48.69 -4.49 -16.61
N THR A 104 49.88 -4.35 -16.01
CA THR A 104 51.22 -4.57 -16.57
C THR A 104 52.27 -4.37 -15.46
N SER A 105 53.29 -5.23 -15.44
CA SER A 105 54.71 -4.91 -15.19
C SER A 105 55.10 -3.89 -14.08
N SER A 106 55.69 -4.38 -12.99
CA SER A 106 56.96 -3.83 -12.46
C SER A 106 57.65 -4.77 -11.47
N LEU A 107 58.64 -5.50 -12.00
CA LEU A 107 59.95 -5.90 -11.46
C LEU A 107 60.11 -6.26 -9.96
N PRO A 108 60.67 -7.45 -9.65
CA PRO A 108 61.35 -7.72 -8.38
C PRO A 108 62.85 -7.40 -8.53
N GLY A 109 63.41 -6.52 -7.71
CA GLY A 109 64.85 -6.27 -7.76
C GLY A 109 65.40 -5.27 -6.75
N ALA A 110 66.20 -5.81 -5.82
CA ALA A 110 67.29 -5.17 -5.09
C ALA A 110 66.94 -4.03 -4.11
N ASN A 111 66.92 -4.37 -2.81
CA ASN A 111 67.48 -3.47 -1.81
C ASN A 111 68.54 -4.19 -1.00
N ILE A 112 69.73 -3.59 -1.03
CA ILE A 112 70.99 -3.89 -0.37
C ILE A 112 71.00 -3.08 0.92
N MET A 113 71.02 -3.72 2.10
CA MET A 113 71.70 -3.30 3.35
C MET A 113 71.87 -4.52 4.25
#